data_AF-A0A1C5XBK3-F1
#
_entry.id   AF-A0A1C5XBK3-F1
#
_cell.length_a   1.000
_cell.length_b   1.000
_cell.length_c   1.000
_cell.angle_alpha   90.00
_cell.angle_beta   90.00
_cell.angle_gamma   90.00
#
_symmetry.space_group_name_H-M   'P 1'
#
loop_
_entity.id
_entity.type
_entity.pdbx_description
1 polymer ?
#
loop_
_entity_poly.entity_id
_entity_poly.type
_entity_poly.pdbx_seq_one_letter_code
_entity_poly.pdbx_strand_id
1 'polypeptide(L)'
;MSQIASFYLLKGGQRQELPNGNCSGAVYMAIWDWCESELDLDVRFPAPQTEDTLDCALLERELASKLLAAFREQDLPELAAEIAPDWDLPTEAVQSGLETLRSHLELARGDVALLYEMI
;
A
#
# COMPACT_ATOMS: atom_id res chain seq x y z
N MET A 1 -14.87 4.86 -13.41
CA MET A 1 -15.19 4.35 -12.06
C MET A 1 -14.07 4.82 -11.15
N SER A 2 -14.39 5.41 -10.01
CA SER A 2 -13.35 5.90 -9.09
C SER A 2 -12.81 4.71 -8.32
N GLN A 3 -11.57 4.31 -8.59
CA GLN A 3 -10.88 3.26 -7.84
C GLN A 3 -10.66 3.74 -6.40
N ILE A 4 -11.23 3.03 -5.43
CA ILE A 4 -11.12 3.32 -4.01
C ILE A 4 -10.11 2.37 -3.41
N ALA A 5 -9.08 2.92 -2.77
CA ALA A 5 -8.18 2.17 -1.92
C ALA A 5 -8.76 2.05 -0.52
N SER A 6 -8.73 0.83 0.02
CA SER A 6 -9.12 0.50 1.39
C SER A 6 -7.98 -0.24 2.08
N PHE A 7 -7.78 0.04 3.37
CA PHE A 7 -6.75 -0.58 4.20
C PHE A 7 -7.36 -1.20 5.44
N TYR A 8 -6.89 -2.38 5.82
CA TYR A 8 -7.37 -3.10 6.99
C TYR A 8 -6.21 -3.69 7.79
N LEU A 9 -6.23 -3.51 9.12
CA LEU A 9 -5.41 -4.29 10.03
C LEU A 9 -6.12 -5.60 10.35
N LEU A 10 -5.41 -6.71 10.17
CA LEU A 10 -5.88 -8.05 10.48
C LEU A 10 -5.22 -8.53 11.76
N LYS A 11 -6.01 -8.74 12.81
CA LYS A 11 -5.53 -9.31 14.09
C LYS A 11 -6.54 -10.29 14.66
N GLY A 12 -6.13 -11.53 14.89
CA GLY A 12 -6.97 -12.54 15.57
C GLY A 12 -8.34 -12.78 14.91
N GLY A 13 -8.43 -12.70 13.58
CA GLY A 13 -9.68 -12.85 12.82
C GLY A 13 -10.58 -11.61 12.77
N GLN A 14 -10.16 -10.50 13.38
CA GLN A 14 -10.84 -9.20 13.26
C GLN A 14 -10.18 -8.36 12.17
N ARG A 15 -11.01 -7.59 11.45
CA ARG A 15 -10.59 -6.57 10.48
C ARG A 15 -10.88 -5.19 11.05
N GLN A 16 -9.87 -4.32 11.12
CA GLN A 16 -10.03 -2.92 11.48
C GLN A 16 -9.68 -2.04 10.29
N GLU A 17 -10.64 -1.26 9.79
CA GLU A 17 -10.42 -0.33 8.69
C GLU A 17 -9.51 0.83 9.09
N LEU A 18 -8.66 1.24 8.14
CA LEU A 18 -7.73 2.35 8.24
C LEU A 18 -8.04 3.40 7.17
N PRO A 19 -7.77 4.69 7.44
CA PRO A 19 -8.01 5.75 6.49
C PRO A 19 -7.07 5.63 5.28
N ASN A 20 -7.61 5.77 4.06
CA ASN A 20 -6.81 5.73 2.83
C ASN A 20 -6.05 7.02 2.49
N GLY A 21 -5.81 7.88 3.50
CA GLY A 21 -5.07 9.13 3.33
C GLY A 21 -5.70 10.14 2.35
N ASN A 22 -6.97 9.94 1.95
CA ASN A 22 -7.63 10.72 0.89
C ASN A 22 -6.87 10.66 -0.46
N CYS A 23 -6.11 9.60 -0.70
CA CYS A 23 -5.43 9.32 -1.96
C CYS A 23 -6.29 8.43 -2.86
N SER A 24 -6.11 8.53 -4.17
CA SER A 24 -6.84 7.70 -5.12
C SER A 24 -6.29 6.27 -5.16
N GLY A 25 -7.09 5.31 -5.64
CA GLY A 25 -6.60 3.94 -5.89
C GLY A 25 -5.36 3.91 -6.79
N ALA A 26 -5.31 4.76 -7.82
CA ALA A 26 -4.18 4.87 -8.75
C ALA A 26 -2.85 5.23 -8.06
N VAL A 27 -2.87 6.07 -7.02
CA VAL A 27 -1.66 6.38 -6.23
C VAL A 27 -1.12 5.11 -5.58
N TYR A 28 -2.00 4.31 -4.97
CA TYR A 28 -1.58 3.07 -4.32
C TYR A 28 -1.18 1.99 -5.32
N MET A 29 -1.81 1.93 -6.49
CA MET A 29 -1.35 1.05 -7.58
C MET A 29 0.07 1.38 -8.00
N ALA A 30 0.39 2.67 -8.21
CA ALA A 30 1.72 3.11 -8.59
C ALA A 30 2.77 2.75 -7.53
N ILE A 31 2.44 2.93 -6.25
CA ILE A 31 3.29 2.53 -5.13
C ILE A 31 3.51 1.02 -5.12
N TRP A 32 2.46 0.22 -5.32
CA TRP A 32 2.58 -1.24 -5.34
C TRP A 32 3.39 -1.75 -6.53
N ASP A 33 3.21 -1.15 -7.71
CA ASP A 33 3.96 -1.48 -8.93
C ASP A 33 5.47 -1.24 -8.75
N TRP A 34 5.82 -0.12 -8.10
CA TRP A 34 7.20 0.15 -7.71
C TRP A 34 7.73 -0.84 -6.67
N CYS A 35 6.93 -1.19 -5.66
CA CYS A 35 7.33 -2.17 -4.64
C CYS A 35 7.61 -3.56 -5.23
N GLU A 36 6.80 -4.00 -6.20
CA GLU A 36 7.01 -5.26 -6.92
C GLU A 36 8.29 -5.23 -7.75
N SER A 37 8.52 -4.13 -8.47
CA SER A 37 9.65 -3.98 -9.38
C SER A 37 10.98 -3.82 -8.64
N GLU A 38 11.05 -2.97 -7.62
CA GLU A 38 12.31 -2.61 -6.96
C GLU A 38 12.62 -3.45 -5.71
N LEU A 39 11.60 -3.91 -4.99
CA LEU A 39 11.80 -4.64 -3.72
C LEU A 39 11.59 -6.16 -3.86
N ASP A 40 11.20 -6.62 -5.05
CA ASP A 40 10.86 -8.02 -5.36
C ASP A 40 9.86 -8.55 -4.32
N LEU A 41 8.81 -7.77 -4.09
CA LEU A 41 7.77 -8.04 -3.09
C LEU A 41 6.53 -8.59 -3.80
N ASP A 42 6.36 -9.91 -3.76
CA ASP A 42 5.11 -10.56 -4.19
C ASP A 42 4.04 -10.43 -3.09
N VAL A 43 3.44 -9.23 -3.00
CA VAL A 43 2.39 -8.91 -2.01
C VAL A 43 0.98 -9.05 -2.57
N ARG A 44 0.84 -9.04 -3.90
CA ARG A 44 -0.45 -9.15 -4.57
C ARG A 44 -0.96 -10.58 -4.52
N PHE A 45 -2.24 -10.74 -4.23
CA PHE A 45 -2.92 -12.03 -4.31
C PHE A 45 -4.23 -11.88 -5.08
N PRO A 46 -4.75 -12.96 -5.68
CA PRO A 46 -5.97 -12.87 -6.46
C PRO A 46 -7.11 -12.32 -5.62
N ALA A 47 -7.68 -11.19 -6.04
CA ALA A 47 -8.88 -10.65 -5.44
C ALA A 47 -9.99 -11.72 -5.47
N PRO A 48 -10.82 -11.84 -4.42
CA PRO A 48 -11.97 -12.73 -4.45
C PRO A 48 -12.83 -12.39 -5.67
N GLN A 49 -13.05 -13.35 -6.58
CA GLN A 49 -13.81 -13.17 -7.84
C GLN A 49 -15.30 -12.82 -7.64
N THR A 50 -15.71 -12.57 -6.40
CA THR A 50 -17.08 -12.35 -5.95
C THR A 50 -17.39 -10.90 -5.61
N GLU A 51 -16.39 -10.01 -5.59
CA GLU A 51 -16.55 -8.59 -5.28
C GLU A 51 -15.94 -7.74 -6.40
N ASP A 52 -16.37 -6.47 -6.53
CA ASP A 52 -15.83 -5.49 -7.48
C ASP A 52 -14.34 -5.14 -7.25
N THR A 53 -13.67 -5.90 -6.38
CA THR A 53 -12.28 -5.74 -5.97
C THR A 53 -11.33 -6.04 -7.14
N LEU A 54 -10.61 -5.02 -7.56
CA LEU A 54 -9.70 -5.01 -8.70
C LEU A 54 -8.29 -5.50 -8.35
N ASP A 55 -7.83 -5.22 -7.13
CA ASP A 55 -6.49 -5.60 -6.67
C ASP A 55 -6.47 -5.82 -5.15
N CYS A 56 -5.64 -6.74 -4.68
CA CYS A 56 -5.48 -7.04 -3.26
C CYS A 56 -4.00 -7.27 -2.94
N ALA A 57 -3.52 -6.66 -1.85
CA ALA A 57 -2.19 -6.92 -1.33
C ALA A 57 -2.25 -7.28 0.16
N LEU A 58 -1.58 -8.36 0.56
CA LEU A 58 -1.49 -8.79 1.96
C LEU A 58 -0.05 -8.70 2.44
N LEU A 59 0.19 -7.82 3.38
CA LEU A 59 1.49 -7.66 4.04
C LEU A 59 1.45 -8.32 5.40
N GLU A 60 1.90 -9.56 5.43
CA GLU A 60 2.19 -10.26 6.67
C GLU A 60 3.40 -9.63 7.37
N ARG A 61 3.60 -9.99 8.64
CA ARG A 61 4.61 -9.39 9.53
C ARG A 61 5.99 -9.18 8.89
N GLU A 62 6.51 -10.19 8.19
CA GLU A 62 7.85 -10.14 7.60
C GLU A 62 7.92 -9.17 6.43
N LEU A 63 6.92 -9.22 5.53
CA LEU A 63 6.82 -8.33 4.38
C LEU A 63 6.55 -6.89 4.81
N ALA A 64 5.65 -6.67 5.77
CA ALA A 64 5.37 -5.36 6.34
C ALA A 64 6.62 -4.74 6.98
N SER A 65 7.43 -5.56 7.67
CA SER A 65 8.70 -5.10 8.26
C SER A 65 9.75 -4.78 7.21
N LYS A 66 9.88 -5.61 6.16
CA LYS A 66 10.80 -5.38 5.04
C LYS A 66 10.45 -4.08 4.29
N LEU A 67 9.18 -3.88 3.96
CA LEU A 67 8.70 -2.68 3.29
C LEU A 67 8.87 -1.43 4.16
N LEU A 68 8.55 -1.51 5.45
CA LEU A 68 8.76 -0.41 6.39
C LEU A 68 10.24 -0.02 6.52
N ALA A 69 11.14 -1.00 6.49
CA ALA A 69 12.58 -0.75 6.50
C ALA A 69 13.02 -0.02 5.22
N ALA A 70 12.58 -0.48 4.05
CA ALA A 70 12.86 0.18 2.77
C ALA A 70 12.39 1.65 2.77
N PHE A 71 11.16 1.90 3.19
CA PHE A 71 10.59 3.27 3.29
C PHE A 71 11.25 4.16 4.37
N ARG A 72 12.00 3.59 5.31
CA ARG A 72 12.75 4.36 6.31
C ARG A 72 14.16 4.69 5.85
N GLU A 73 14.74 3.83 5.02
CA GLU A 73 16.06 4.04 4.44
C GLU A 73 16.02 5.01 3.26
N GLN A 74 14.88 5.07 2.56
CA GLN A 74 14.66 5.97 1.43
C GLN A 74 14.01 7.29 1.86
N ASP A 75 14.29 8.34 1.09
CA ASP A 75 13.61 9.63 1.21
C ASP A 75 12.26 9.55 0.46
N LEU A 76 11.14 9.64 1.20
CA LEU A 76 9.80 9.51 0.62
C LEU A 76 9.49 10.57 -0.46
N PRO A 77 9.84 11.85 -0.27
CA PRO A 77 9.81 12.85 -1.35
C PRO A 77 10.57 12.44 -2.62
N GLU A 78 11.80 11.92 -2.50
CA GLU A 78 12.58 11.48 -3.67
C GLU A 78 11.90 10.30 -4.36
N LEU A 79 11.44 9.32 -3.58
CA LEU A 79 10.71 8.16 -4.07
C LEU A 79 9.40 8.57 -4.77
N ALA A 80 8.67 9.54 -4.22
CA ALA A 80 7.46 10.06 -4.84
C ALA A 80 7.77 10.73 -6.19
N ALA A 81 8.89 11.44 -6.32
CA ALA A 81 9.32 12.07 -7.56
C ALA A 81 9.77 11.06 -8.62
N GLU A 82 10.19 9.86 -8.20
CA GLU A 82 10.51 8.73 -9.08
C GLU A 82 9.24 8.04 -9.59
N ILE A 83 8.28 7.73 -8.70
CA ILE A 83 7.06 6.97 -9.04
C ILE A 83 6.05 7.83 -9.82
N ALA A 84 5.89 9.11 -9.45
CA ALA A 84 4.82 9.96 -9.98
C ALA A 84 4.81 10.12 -11.51
N PRO A 85 5.95 10.35 -12.20
CA PRO A 85 5.99 10.51 -13.65
C PRO A 85 5.53 9.28 -14.43
N ASP A 86 5.79 8.07 -13.94
CA ASP A 86 5.48 6.82 -14.64
C ASP A 86 3.97 6.60 -14.76
N TRP A 87 3.19 7.19 -13.85
CA TRP A 87 1.73 7.06 -13.77
C TRP A 87 0.98 8.37 -14.07
N ASP A 88 1.68 9.44 -14.47
CA ASP A 88 1.12 10.79 -14.68
C ASP A 88 0.33 11.31 -13.45
N LEU A 89 0.88 11.07 -12.26
CA LEU A 89 0.28 11.46 -10.98
C LEU A 89 0.98 12.69 -10.37
N PRO A 90 0.29 13.48 -9.53
CA PRO A 90 0.96 14.53 -8.75
C PRO A 90 1.94 13.93 -7.73
N THR A 91 3.17 14.42 -7.70
CA THR A 91 4.21 13.97 -6.74
C THR A 91 3.73 14.09 -5.30
N GLU A 92 3.01 15.16 -4.96
CA GLU A 92 2.48 15.38 -3.61
C GLU A 92 1.42 14.33 -3.23
N ALA A 93 0.64 13.86 -4.19
CA ALA A 93 -0.36 12.81 -3.96
C ALA A 93 0.34 11.47 -3.71
N VAL A 94 1.38 11.14 -4.49
CA VAL A 94 2.18 9.93 -4.29
C VAL A 94 2.90 9.96 -2.94
N GLN A 95 3.51 11.10 -2.59
CA GLN A 95 4.16 11.28 -1.29
C GLN A 95 3.17 11.08 -0.14
N SER A 96 1.98 11.68 -0.22
CA SER A 96 0.94 11.50 0.81
C SER A 96 0.48 10.05 0.93
N GLY A 97 0.38 9.34 -0.21
CA GLY A 97 0.11 7.91 -0.26
C GLY A 97 1.19 7.08 0.43
N LEU A 98 2.46 7.36 0.14
CA LEU A 98 3.62 6.71 0.77
C LEU A 98 3.67 6.96 2.29
N GLU A 99 3.42 8.19 2.73
CA GLU A 99 3.38 8.54 4.16
C GLU A 99 2.23 7.82 4.89
N THR A 100 1.07 7.72 4.25
CA THR A 100 -0.09 6.98 4.76
C THR A 100 0.25 5.49 4.87
N LEU A 101 0.79 4.89 3.81
CA LEU A 101 1.19 3.48 3.79
C LEU A 101 2.25 3.19 4.86
N ARG A 102 3.28 4.03 4.98
CA ARG A 102 4.29 3.93 6.04
C ARG A 102 3.65 3.93 7.43
N SER A 103 2.71 4.84 7.68
CA SER A 103 1.99 4.91 8.96
C SER A 103 1.19 3.63 9.24
N HIS A 104 0.56 3.04 8.22
CA HIS A 104 -0.15 1.77 8.35
C HIS A 104 0.81 0.59 8.64
N LEU A 105 1.96 0.54 7.97
CA LEU A 105 2.99 -0.47 8.22
C LEU A 105 3.55 -0.37 9.64
N GLU A 106 3.64 0.83 10.20
CA GLU A 106 4.02 1.00 11.59
C GLU A 106 3.01 0.43 12.59
N LEU A 107 1.72 0.36 12.22
CA LEU A 107 0.68 -0.28 13.00
C LEU A 107 0.65 -1.81 12.81
N ALA A 108 1.05 -2.29 11.64
CA ALA A 108 1.15 -3.72 11.29
C ALA A 108 2.40 -4.40 11.90
N ARG A 109 2.60 -4.22 13.22
CA ARG A 109 3.69 -4.84 13.97
C ARG A 109 3.21 -6.02 14.80
N GLY A 110 4.08 -7.02 14.95
CA GLY A 110 3.80 -8.19 15.79
C GLY A 110 2.91 -9.21 15.08
N ASP A 111 1.74 -9.51 15.67
CA ASP A 111 0.75 -10.48 15.19
C ASP A 111 -0.32 -9.86 14.26
N VAL A 112 -0.04 -8.67 13.73
CA VAL A 112 -0.97 -7.88 12.91
C VAL A 112 -0.47 -7.83 11.47
N ALA A 113 -1.32 -8.21 10.52
CA ALA A 113 -1.06 -8.06 9.09
C ALA A 113 -1.80 -6.83 8.53
N LEU A 114 -1.27 -6.24 7.47
CA LEU A 114 -1.94 -5.16 6.73
C LEU A 114 -2.52 -5.73 5.43
N LEU A 115 -3.81 -5.51 5.22
CA LEU A 115 -4.51 -5.85 3.99
C LEU A 115 -4.85 -4.56 3.25
N TYR A 116 -4.53 -4.54 1.96
CA TYR A 116 -4.95 -3.53 1.01
C TYR A 116 -5.94 -4.15 0.03
N GLU A 117 -7.03 -3.45 -0.24
CA GLU A 117 -8.04 -3.80 -1.23
C GLU A 117 -8.32 -2.57 -2.10
N MET A 118 -8.38 -2.77 -3.41
CA MET A 118 -8.81 -1.76 -4.37
C MET A 118 -10.13 -2.18 -4.98
N ILE A 119 -11.13 -1.30 -4.95
CA ILE A 119 -12.50 -1.54 -5.45
C ILE A 119 -12.84 -0.47 -6.50
#